data_AF-A0A850S9J6-F1
#
_entry.id   AF-A0A850S9J6-F1
#
_cell.length_a   1.000
_cell.length_b   1.000
_cell.length_c   1.000
_cell.angle_alpha   90.00
_cell.angle_beta   90.00
_cell.angle_gamma   90.00
#
_symmetry.space_group_name_H-M   'P 1'
#
loop_
_entity.id
_entity.type
_entity.pdbx_description
1 polymer ?
#
loop_
_entity_poly.entity_id
_entity_poly.type
_entity_poly.pdbx_seq_one_letter_code
_entity_poly.pdbx_strand_id
1 'polypeptide(L)'
;MMVTLLHFQAFFMLTFVLFGSTALIANASVSSDDQEGWQTKHVVGRFYNADPPKEDEIFKFQYRVINGTVDEFKIVRGSDPIVLGQSFDIKVSSTADDAVFEVMVPRNFPYTNFPSDTPSGIDNFDFFPKGDGTIEYTRNTTDCFFVFSVPVTSSIEMSLAMTAILNKSPYHGDEIPDECTPETVVENVSTKPDGTIRPSHQVGAGVAPEDVMCPSSLELILNPKGKPYCATEAAIEFLDRVWNR
;
A
#
# COMPACT_ATOMS: atom_id res chain seq x y z
N MET A 1 3.04 -37.60 -61.18
CA MET A 1 1.98 -37.86 -62.18
C MET A 1 0.66 -38.01 -61.44
N MET A 2 -0.31 -37.15 -61.77
CA MET A 2 -1.71 -37.16 -61.30
C MET A 2 -2.43 -38.45 -61.69
N VAL A 3 -3.40 -38.89 -60.87
CA VAL A 3 -4.84 -39.15 -61.19
C VAL A 3 -5.49 -39.72 -59.89
N THR A 4 -6.31 -38.98 -59.12
CA THR A 4 -7.80 -38.80 -59.12
C THR A 4 -8.69 -40.00 -58.77
N LEU A 5 -9.78 -39.70 -58.02
CA LEU A 5 -11.01 -40.48 -57.67
C LEU A 5 -10.88 -41.47 -56.47
N LEU A 6 -11.80 -41.62 -55.51
CA LEU A 6 -13.27 -41.48 -55.47
C LEU A 6 -13.80 -41.29 -54.02
N HIS A 7 -14.88 -40.51 -53.90
CA HIS A 7 -16.05 -40.58 -53.00
C HIS A 7 -16.05 -41.55 -51.79
N PHE A 8 -16.42 -41.04 -50.60
CA PHE A 8 -17.59 -41.55 -49.87
C PHE A 8 -18.12 -40.53 -48.85
N GLN A 9 -19.45 -40.37 -48.84
CA GLN A 9 -20.20 -39.53 -47.91
C GLN A 9 -20.30 -40.18 -46.53
N ALA A 10 -20.23 -39.37 -45.47
CA ALA A 10 -20.99 -39.62 -44.25
C ALA A 10 -21.27 -38.29 -43.54
N PHE A 11 -22.51 -37.84 -43.69
CA PHE A 11 -23.14 -36.84 -42.84
C PHE A 11 -23.08 -37.32 -41.38
N PHE A 12 -22.34 -36.61 -40.53
CA PHE A 12 -22.59 -36.62 -39.09
C PHE A 12 -22.62 -35.16 -38.63
N MET A 13 -23.83 -34.58 -38.68
CA MET A 13 -24.16 -33.39 -37.91
C MET A 13 -24.06 -33.77 -36.44
N LEU A 14 -22.92 -33.49 -35.82
CA LEU A 14 -22.80 -33.46 -34.38
C LEU A 14 -22.85 -31.99 -33.95
N THR A 15 -24.06 -31.52 -33.67
CA THR A 15 -24.34 -30.20 -33.12
C THR A 15 -23.82 -30.17 -31.68
N PHE A 16 -22.53 -29.87 -31.52
CA PHE A 16 -21.97 -29.51 -30.22
C PHE A 16 -22.51 -28.13 -29.86
N VAL A 17 -23.53 -28.10 -28.99
CA VAL A 17 -23.97 -26.90 -28.29
C VAL A 17 -22.85 -26.55 -27.30
N LEU A 18 -21.90 -25.72 -27.75
CA LEU A 18 -21.00 -25.00 -26.86
C LEU A 18 -21.86 -24.00 -26.09
N PHE A 19 -22.30 -24.38 -24.89
CA PHE A 19 -22.61 -23.42 -23.85
C PHE A 19 -21.30 -22.74 -23.47
N GLY A 20 -20.93 -21.74 -24.26
CA GLY A 20 -19.94 -20.74 -23.91
C GLY A 20 -20.44 -20.06 -22.63
N SER A 21 -20.01 -20.60 -21.49
CA SER A 21 -20.07 -19.90 -20.23
C SER A 21 -19.02 -18.81 -20.34
N THR A 22 -19.36 -17.70 -20.98
CA THR A 22 -18.70 -16.43 -20.69
C THR A 22 -18.99 -16.18 -19.22
N ALA A 23 -18.07 -16.64 -18.36
CA ALA A 23 -17.89 -16.05 -17.06
C ALA A 23 -17.61 -14.57 -17.35
N LEU A 24 -18.67 -13.77 -17.35
CA LEU A 24 -18.60 -12.37 -17.05
C LEU A 24 -17.93 -12.32 -15.68
N ILE A 25 -16.61 -12.22 -15.67
CA ILE A 25 -15.91 -11.59 -14.56
C ILE A 25 -16.47 -10.18 -14.59
N ALA A 26 -17.53 -9.98 -13.82
CA ALA A 26 -17.94 -8.66 -13.40
C ALA A 26 -16.71 -8.15 -12.64
N ASN A 27 -15.83 -7.42 -13.33
CA ASN A 27 -15.08 -6.38 -12.68
C ASN A 27 -16.17 -5.53 -12.03
N ALA A 28 -16.35 -5.71 -10.73
CA ALA A 28 -17.01 -4.74 -9.90
C ALA A 28 -16.11 -3.50 -9.99
N SER A 29 -16.30 -2.71 -11.05
CA SER A 29 -16.03 -1.29 -10.97
C SER A 29 -16.96 -0.83 -9.87
N VAL A 30 -16.40 -0.64 -8.68
CA VAL A 30 -17.02 0.15 -7.63
C VAL A 30 -17.22 1.52 -8.27
N SER A 31 -18.40 1.69 -8.85
CA SER A 31 -18.91 2.97 -9.26
C SER A 31 -19.19 3.70 -7.96
N SER A 32 -18.17 4.43 -7.48
CA SER A 32 -18.27 5.38 -6.39
C SER A 32 -19.07 6.59 -6.89
N ASP A 33 -20.39 6.40 -7.06
CA ASP A 33 -21.30 7.53 -7.08
C ASP A 33 -21.28 8.13 -5.66
N ASP A 34 -20.87 9.41 -5.60
CA ASP A 34 -20.69 10.31 -4.43
C ASP A 34 -19.40 10.21 -3.59
N GLN A 35 -18.19 10.33 -4.18
CA GLN A 35 -16.96 10.62 -3.41
C GLN A 35 -16.42 12.06 -3.62
N GLU A 36 -17.03 13.02 -2.94
CA GLU A 36 -16.29 14.16 -2.35
C GLU A 36 -15.52 13.75 -1.07
N GLY A 37 -15.49 12.45 -0.74
CA GLY A 37 -15.00 11.90 0.52
C GLY A 37 -13.56 11.39 0.48
N TRP A 38 -12.84 11.59 1.57
CA TRP A 38 -11.53 11.00 1.82
C TRP A 38 -11.56 9.47 1.72
N GLN A 39 -10.59 8.90 1.03
CA GLN A 39 -10.28 7.47 1.03
C GLN A 39 -9.35 7.15 2.20
N THR A 40 -9.39 5.92 2.71
CA THR A 40 -8.54 5.49 3.84
C THR A 40 -7.70 4.28 3.45
N LYS A 41 -6.39 4.37 3.68
CA LYS A 41 -5.44 3.27 3.64
C LYS A 41 -5.01 2.92 5.06
N HIS A 42 -5.08 1.64 5.43
CA HIS A 42 -4.57 1.18 6.72
C HIS A 42 -3.13 0.71 6.60
N VAL A 43 -2.28 1.16 7.53
CA VAL A 43 -0.83 0.97 7.49
C VAL A 43 -0.34 0.48 8.84
N VAL A 44 0.50 -0.54 8.88
CA VAL A 44 1.08 -1.00 10.15
C VAL A 44 2.35 -0.21 10.45
N GLY A 45 2.30 0.66 11.46
CA GLY A 45 3.46 1.41 11.94
C GLY A 45 4.26 0.60 12.97
N ARG A 46 5.59 0.66 12.87
CA ARG A 46 6.51 0.02 13.82
C ARG A 46 7.48 1.04 14.42
N PHE A 47 7.59 1.04 15.74
CA PHE A 47 8.49 1.93 16.48
C PHE A 47 9.85 1.25 16.71
N TYR A 48 10.63 1.10 15.64
CA TYR A 48 11.96 0.50 15.74
C TYR A 48 12.86 1.27 16.71
N ASN A 49 13.57 0.52 17.57
CA ASN A 49 14.50 1.06 18.58
C ASN A 49 13.88 2.05 19.59
N ALA A 50 12.56 2.10 19.74
CA ALA A 50 11.93 2.93 20.77
C ALA A 50 12.30 2.45 22.19
N ASP A 51 12.53 3.41 23.09
CA ASP A 51 12.79 3.17 24.51
C ASP A 51 11.87 4.08 25.36
N PRO A 52 10.89 3.51 26.10
CA PRO A 52 10.59 2.08 26.19
C PRO A 52 10.06 1.49 24.86
N PRO A 53 10.18 0.17 24.65
CA PRO A 53 9.58 -0.48 23.49
C PRO A 53 8.08 -0.17 23.37
N LYS A 54 7.64 0.19 22.16
CA LYS A 54 6.24 0.42 21.83
C LYS A 54 5.71 -0.71 20.95
N GLU A 55 4.42 -1.00 21.05
CA GLU A 55 3.77 -2.03 20.25
C GLU A 55 3.58 -1.58 18.79
N ASP A 56 3.47 -2.54 17.87
CA ASP A 56 3.02 -2.28 16.51
C ASP A 56 1.57 -1.75 16.55
N GLU A 57 1.27 -0.72 15.77
CA GLU A 57 -0.06 -0.14 15.66
C GLU A 57 -0.53 -0.07 14.20
N ILE A 58 -1.84 -0.04 13.98
CA ILE A 58 -2.42 0.15 12.65
C ILE A 58 -2.94 1.57 12.55
N PHE A 59 -2.39 2.32 11.61
CA PHE A 59 -2.69 3.72 11.37
C PHE A 59 -3.60 3.91 10.16
N LYS A 60 -4.38 4.99 10.18
CA LYS A 60 -5.26 5.42 9.10
C LYS A 60 -4.59 6.56 8.34
N PHE A 61 -4.24 6.30 7.09
CA PHE A 61 -3.80 7.29 6.13
C PHE A 61 -5.00 7.70 5.29
N GLN A 62 -5.43 8.94 5.43
CA GLN A 62 -6.52 9.45 4.62
C GLN A 62 -5.96 10.18 3.42
N TYR A 63 -6.49 9.92 2.23
CA TYR A 63 -6.06 10.60 1.01
C TYR A 63 -7.25 10.90 0.11
N ARG A 64 -7.11 11.90 -0.75
CA ARG A 64 -8.09 12.24 -1.79
C ARG A 64 -7.42 12.92 -2.96
N VAL A 65 -8.16 13.02 -4.05
CA VAL A 65 -7.79 13.86 -5.19
C VAL A 65 -8.97 14.75 -5.55
N ILE A 66 -8.70 16.03 -5.73
CA ILE A 66 -9.64 17.04 -6.19
C ILE A 66 -9.41 17.20 -7.69
N ASN A 67 -10.47 17.12 -8.49
CA ASN A 67 -10.44 17.22 -9.96
C ASN A 67 -9.51 16.22 -10.67
N GLY A 68 -9.26 15.04 -10.08
CA GLY A 68 -8.41 14.00 -10.67
C GLY A 68 -8.82 12.58 -10.26
N THR A 69 -7.91 11.63 -10.40
CA THR A 69 -8.12 10.22 -10.02
C THR A 69 -6.82 9.67 -9.41
N VAL A 70 -6.94 8.96 -8.29
CA VAL A 70 -5.83 8.19 -7.72
C VAL A 70 -5.80 6.84 -8.43
N ASP A 71 -4.82 6.66 -9.31
CA ASP A 71 -4.63 5.42 -10.06
C ASP A 71 -3.95 4.36 -9.19
N GLU A 72 -3.05 4.79 -8.30
CA GLU A 72 -2.32 3.91 -7.38
C GLU A 72 -2.05 4.61 -6.05
N PHE A 73 -2.31 3.92 -4.94
CA PHE A 73 -1.81 4.27 -3.60
C PHE A 73 -1.37 2.97 -2.92
N LYS A 74 -0.08 2.66 -3.05
CA LYS A 74 0.49 1.37 -2.67
C LYS A 74 1.59 1.54 -1.65
N ILE A 75 1.57 0.73 -0.61
CA ILE A 75 2.67 0.70 0.35
C ILE A 75 3.84 -0.03 -0.29
N VAL A 76 4.99 0.62 -0.32
CA VAL A 76 6.25 0.02 -0.76
C VAL A 76 7.14 -0.18 0.44
N ARG A 77 7.65 -1.40 0.53
CA ARG A 77 8.62 -1.79 1.55
C ARG A 77 9.99 -1.42 1.01
N GLY A 78 10.65 -0.50 1.69
CA GLY A 78 12.03 -0.15 1.38
C GLY A 78 12.91 -1.41 1.41
N SER A 79 13.40 -1.82 0.25
CA SER A 79 14.56 -2.73 0.14
C SER A 79 15.87 -1.94 0.05
N ASP A 80 15.78 -0.61 -0.08
CA ASP A 80 16.93 0.28 -0.26
C ASP A 80 17.58 0.60 1.10
N PRO A 81 18.89 0.34 1.27
CA PRO A 81 19.61 0.60 2.52
C PRO A 81 19.56 2.07 3.00
N ILE A 82 19.21 3.02 2.13
CA ILE A 82 19.11 4.46 2.45
C ILE A 82 17.67 4.84 2.86
N VAL A 83 16.67 4.14 2.33
CA VAL A 83 15.24 4.34 2.64
C VAL A 83 14.67 3.03 3.17
N LEU A 84 15.14 2.54 4.33
CA LEU A 84 14.54 1.34 4.96
C LEU A 84 13.34 1.71 5.86
N GLY A 85 12.54 2.68 5.42
CA GLY A 85 11.23 3.00 5.95
C GLY A 85 10.12 2.36 5.10
N GLN A 86 8.87 2.56 5.51
CA GLN A 86 7.74 2.37 4.61
C GLN A 86 7.64 3.62 3.73
N SER A 87 7.41 3.44 2.44
CA SER A 87 7.02 4.52 1.54
C SER A 87 5.69 4.21 0.90
N PHE A 88 5.08 5.22 0.27
CA PHE A 88 3.85 5.07 -0.47
C PHE A 88 4.11 5.46 -1.90
N ASP A 89 4.03 4.48 -2.80
CA ASP A 89 4.01 4.74 -4.22
C ASP A 89 2.62 5.23 -4.60
N ILE A 90 2.60 6.43 -5.17
CA ILE A 90 1.40 7.18 -5.48
C ILE A 90 1.43 7.51 -6.96
N LYS A 91 0.35 7.16 -7.66
CA LYS A 91 0.08 7.57 -9.03
C LYS A 91 -1.26 8.28 -9.08
N VAL A 92 -1.23 9.51 -9.57
CA VAL A 92 -2.42 10.35 -9.72
C VAL A 92 -2.46 10.89 -11.13
N SER A 93 -3.65 10.87 -11.73
CA SER A 93 -3.91 11.45 -13.04
C SER A 93 -5.05 12.46 -12.99
N SER A 94 -5.01 13.42 -13.91
CA SER A 94 -5.98 14.50 -14.05
C SER A 94 -5.94 15.05 -15.48
N THR A 95 -7.09 15.54 -15.94
CA THR A 95 -7.20 16.38 -17.14
C THR A 95 -7.50 17.85 -16.81
N ALA A 96 -7.66 18.18 -15.54
CA ALA A 96 -7.93 19.52 -15.04
C ALA A 96 -6.64 20.21 -14.60
N ASP A 97 -6.52 21.50 -14.89
CA ASP A 97 -5.33 22.32 -14.58
C ASP A 97 -5.19 22.65 -13.08
N ASP A 98 -6.26 22.47 -12.31
CA ASP A 98 -6.36 22.80 -10.89
C ASP A 98 -6.48 21.56 -9.98
N ALA A 99 -6.08 20.39 -10.49
CA ALA A 99 -6.15 19.17 -9.70
C ALA A 99 -5.12 19.14 -8.57
N VAL A 100 -5.53 18.58 -7.44
CA VAL A 100 -4.72 18.51 -6.22
C VAL A 100 -4.86 17.13 -5.60
N PHE A 101 -3.75 16.48 -5.32
CA PHE A 101 -3.70 15.30 -4.46
C PHE A 101 -3.45 15.75 -3.02
N GLU A 102 -4.22 15.21 -2.09
CA GLU A 102 -4.03 15.46 -0.66
C GLU A 102 -3.89 14.17 0.13
N VAL A 103 -3.01 14.19 1.12
CA VAL A 103 -2.84 13.08 2.07
C VAL A 103 -2.64 13.61 3.49
N MET A 104 -3.35 12.97 4.42
CA MET A 104 -3.23 13.17 5.86
C MET A 104 -2.41 12.03 6.45
N VAL A 105 -1.28 12.41 7.04
CA VAL A 105 -0.38 11.51 7.74
C VAL A 105 -0.55 11.75 9.24
N PRO A 106 -0.91 10.74 10.03
CA PRO A 106 -0.99 10.89 11.48
C PRO A 106 0.32 11.38 12.07
N ARG A 107 0.29 12.39 12.94
CA ARG A 107 1.52 12.92 13.54
C ARG A 107 2.16 11.94 14.52
N ASN A 108 1.38 11.06 15.12
CA ASN A 108 1.87 9.97 15.97
C ASN A 108 2.40 8.76 15.19
N PHE A 109 2.40 8.79 13.85
CA PHE A 109 2.96 7.71 13.04
C PHE A 109 4.48 7.62 13.22
N PRO A 110 5.12 6.43 13.20
CA PRO A 110 6.53 6.30 13.52
C PRO A 110 7.46 6.89 12.45
N TYR A 111 8.30 7.88 12.76
CA TYR A 111 9.39 8.39 11.93
C TYR A 111 10.65 8.66 12.77
N THR A 112 11.77 9.04 12.13
CA THR A 112 12.97 9.49 12.85
C THR A 112 13.19 10.97 12.63
N ASN A 113 13.60 11.70 13.67
CA ASN A 113 14.10 13.06 13.46
C ASN A 113 15.47 13.00 12.78
N PHE A 114 15.68 13.85 11.80
CA PHE A 114 17.04 14.16 11.36
C PHE A 114 17.82 14.88 12.47
N PRO A 115 19.11 14.59 12.65
CA PRO A 115 20.00 15.45 13.40
C PRO A 115 19.86 16.90 12.91
N SER A 116 19.77 17.86 13.83
CA SER A 116 19.56 19.28 13.52
C SER A 116 20.65 19.91 12.63
N ASP A 117 21.79 19.23 12.49
CA ASP A 117 22.94 19.56 11.67
C ASP A 117 22.92 18.86 10.29
N THR A 118 21.86 18.13 9.94
CA THR A 118 21.74 17.50 8.62
C THR A 118 21.56 18.59 7.56
N PRO A 119 22.50 18.77 6.61
CA PRO A 119 22.51 19.91 5.68
C PRO A 119 21.36 19.94 4.66
N SER A 120 20.47 18.96 4.69
CA SER A 120 19.64 18.61 3.54
C SER A 120 18.24 19.24 3.55
N GLY A 121 17.81 19.91 4.63
CA GLY A 121 16.46 20.48 4.70
C GLY A 121 15.33 19.45 4.53
N ILE A 122 15.67 18.16 4.63
CA ILE A 122 14.75 17.05 4.44
C ILE A 122 13.87 16.96 5.70
N ASP A 123 12.58 17.08 5.48
CA ASP A 123 11.56 16.90 6.51
C ASP A 123 11.38 15.41 6.81
N ASN A 124 10.72 15.08 7.92
CA ASN A 124 10.50 13.67 8.32
C ASN A 124 9.62 12.89 7.32
N PHE A 125 8.93 13.61 6.43
CA PHE A 125 8.14 13.09 5.33
C PHE A 125 8.42 13.93 4.09
N ASP A 126 8.72 13.29 2.97
CA ASP A 126 9.02 14.00 1.72
C ASP A 126 8.50 13.25 0.49
N PHE A 127 8.27 13.98 -0.59
CA PHE A 127 7.80 13.45 -1.87
C PHE A 127 8.93 13.33 -2.87
N PHE A 128 9.19 12.10 -3.31
CA PHE A 128 10.22 11.79 -4.31
C PHE A 128 9.56 11.49 -5.66
N PRO A 129 9.90 12.18 -6.75
CA PRO A 129 9.38 11.81 -8.07
C PRO A 129 9.94 10.46 -8.49
N LYS A 130 9.14 9.63 -9.16
CA LYS A 130 9.60 8.38 -9.82
C LYS A 130 10.26 8.63 -11.18
N GLY A 131 10.75 9.85 -11.41
CA GLY A 131 11.38 10.30 -12.64
C GLY A 131 12.21 11.54 -12.37
N ASP A 132 12.57 12.27 -13.43
CA ASP A 132 13.33 13.51 -13.30
C ASP A 132 12.45 14.64 -12.73
N GLY A 133 13.00 15.43 -11.80
CA GLY A 133 12.38 16.66 -11.30
C GLY A 133 12.31 16.76 -9.78
N THR A 134 11.47 17.66 -9.31
CA THR A 134 11.09 17.84 -7.90
C THR A 134 9.57 17.81 -7.79
N ILE A 135 9.05 17.32 -6.66
CA ILE A 135 7.63 17.43 -6.35
C ILE A 135 7.45 18.66 -5.48
N GLU A 136 6.80 19.69 -6.02
CA GLU A 136 6.35 20.82 -5.22
C GLU A 136 5.14 20.39 -4.40
N TYR A 137 5.14 20.71 -3.11
CA TYR A 137 4.01 20.45 -2.23
C TYR A 137 3.91 21.51 -1.16
N THR A 138 2.72 21.62 -0.58
CA THR A 138 2.50 22.39 0.64
C THR A 138 2.25 21.45 1.80
N ARG A 139 2.71 21.86 2.98
CA ARG A 139 2.49 21.14 4.24
C ARG A 139 1.74 22.05 5.20
N ASN A 140 0.63 21.56 5.74
CA ASN A 140 -0.07 22.15 6.87
C ASN A 140 -0.08 21.16 8.04
N THR A 141 0.10 21.65 9.26
CA THR A 141 0.13 20.81 10.46
C THR A 141 -1.09 21.14 11.32
N THR A 142 -1.89 20.13 11.63
CA THR A 142 -2.99 20.21 12.59
C THR A 142 -2.59 19.54 13.91
N ASP A 143 -3.51 19.50 14.88
CA ASP A 143 -3.25 18.78 16.13
C ASP A 143 -3.05 17.27 15.90
N CYS A 144 -3.76 16.69 14.93
CA CYS A 144 -3.76 15.25 14.67
C CYS A 144 -2.91 14.82 13.46
N PHE A 145 -2.78 15.66 12.43
CA PHE A 145 -2.24 15.26 11.13
C PHE A 145 -1.20 16.24 10.56
N PHE A 146 -0.26 15.71 9.79
CA PHE A 146 0.41 16.45 8.73
C PHE A 146 -0.44 16.31 7.46
N VAL A 147 -0.88 17.43 6.90
CA VAL A 147 -1.67 17.48 5.67
C VAL A 147 -0.76 17.98 4.55
N PHE A 148 -0.55 17.13 3.56
CA PHE A 148 0.22 17.45 2.37
C PHE A 148 -0.71 17.66 1.18
N SER A 149 -0.46 18.70 0.40
CA SER A 149 -1.20 18.98 -0.84
C SER A 149 -0.22 19.15 -2.00
N VAL A 150 -0.37 18.31 -3.03
CA VAL A 150 0.47 18.23 -4.23
C VAL A 150 -0.35 18.63 -5.45
N PRO A 151 0.00 19.71 -6.18
CA PRO A 151 -0.67 20.06 -7.43
C PRO A 151 -0.38 19.01 -8.52
N VAL A 152 -1.39 18.69 -9.32
CA VAL A 152 -1.34 17.66 -10.37
C VAL A 152 -1.72 18.28 -11.71
N THR A 153 -0.79 18.32 -12.65
CA THR A 153 -0.99 18.98 -13.97
C THR A 153 -1.32 18.03 -15.10
N SER A 154 -1.08 16.72 -14.95
CA SER A 154 -1.50 15.70 -15.91
C SER A 154 -1.47 14.32 -15.26
N SER A 155 -0.32 13.65 -15.25
CA SER A 155 -0.06 12.44 -14.49
C SER A 155 1.21 12.66 -13.69
N ILE A 156 1.15 12.32 -12.41
CA ILE A 156 2.31 12.34 -11.52
C ILE A 156 2.50 10.96 -10.91
N GLU A 157 3.74 10.51 -10.89
CA GLU A 157 4.18 9.31 -10.18
C GLU A 157 5.21 9.73 -9.16
N MET A 158 4.91 9.48 -7.89
CA MET A 158 5.73 9.93 -6.76
C MET A 158 5.76 8.85 -5.67
N SER A 159 6.70 9.00 -4.74
CA SER A 159 6.77 8.22 -3.52
C SER A 159 6.74 9.18 -2.33
N LEU A 160 5.74 9.05 -1.46
CA LEU A 160 5.78 9.67 -0.14
C LEU A 160 6.64 8.76 0.74
N ALA A 161 7.86 9.18 1.05
CA ALA A 161 8.75 8.41 1.91
C ALA A 161 8.88 9.07 3.28
N MET A 162 8.88 8.21 4.28
CA MET A 162 9.20 8.59 5.65
C MET A 162 10.69 8.40 5.81
N THR A 163 11.36 9.48 6.10
CA THR A 163 12.81 9.48 6.15
C THR A 163 13.26 8.88 7.49
N ALA A 164 13.99 7.77 7.38
CA ALA A 164 14.44 6.99 8.52
C ALA A 164 15.94 6.75 8.50
N ILE A 165 16.65 7.20 9.54
CA ILE A 165 18.07 6.88 9.72
C ILE A 165 18.19 5.60 10.57
N LEU A 166 18.41 4.46 9.91
CA LEU A 166 18.22 3.12 10.50
C LEU A 166 19.09 2.72 11.67
N ASN A 167 20.20 3.40 11.91
CA ASN A 167 21.21 2.85 12.82
C ASN A 167 21.47 3.71 14.04
N LYS A 168 20.73 4.82 14.23
CA LYS A 168 21.04 5.76 15.33
C LYS A 168 19.86 6.43 16.02
N SER A 169 18.67 6.44 15.42
CA SER A 169 17.53 7.17 15.98
C SER A 169 16.37 6.23 16.33
N PRO A 170 15.83 6.31 17.55
CA PRO A 170 14.57 5.64 17.86
C PRO A 170 13.49 6.22 16.95
N TYR A 171 12.65 5.34 16.42
CA TYR A 171 11.42 5.79 15.78
C TYR A 171 10.48 6.31 16.86
N HIS A 172 9.94 7.49 16.61
CA HIS A 172 9.00 8.16 17.48
C HIS A 172 7.85 8.71 16.64
N GLY A 173 6.79 9.13 17.30
CA GLY A 173 5.73 9.93 16.70
C GLY A 173 5.52 11.13 17.61
N ASP A 174 4.96 12.21 17.07
CA ASP A 174 4.59 13.35 17.89
C ASP A 174 3.57 12.95 18.96
N GLU A 175 3.63 13.64 20.10
CA GLU A 175 2.53 13.64 21.07
C GLU A 175 1.34 14.38 20.47
N ILE A 176 0.19 13.70 20.42
CA ILE A 176 -1.08 14.24 19.93
C ILE A 176 -2.13 14.20 21.04
N PRO A 177 -3.16 15.07 21.01
CA PRO A 177 -4.29 14.97 21.93
C PRO A 177 -4.99 13.59 21.84
N ASP A 178 -5.48 13.07 22.97
CA ASP A 178 -6.19 11.78 23.03
C ASP A 178 -7.40 11.71 22.09
N GLU A 179 -8.05 12.85 21.84
CA GLU A 179 -9.17 12.97 20.90
C GLU A 179 -8.78 12.66 19.44
N CYS A 180 -7.49 12.79 19.09
CA CYS A 180 -6.97 12.44 17.78
C CYS A 180 -6.75 10.93 17.60
N THR A 181 -6.55 10.16 18.68
CA THR A 181 -6.19 8.74 18.59
C THR A 181 -7.23 7.89 17.85
N PRO A 182 -8.55 8.04 18.08
CA PRO A 182 -9.57 7.30 17.33
C PRO A 182 -9.56 7.63 15.82
N GLU A 183 -9.11 8.83 15.45
CA GLU A 183 -9.02 9.29 14.07
C GLU A 183 -7.81 8.69 13.34
N THR A 184 -6.74 8.40 14.07
CA THR A 184 -5.45 7.99 13.50
C THR A 184 -5.15 6.51 13.64
N VAL A 185 -5.75 5.81 14.61
CA VAL A 185 -5.44 4.40 14.93
C VAL A 185 -6.66 3.50 14.74
N VAL A 186 -6.43 2.24 14.37
CA VAL A 186 -7.46 1.19 14.39
C VAL A 186 -7.48 0.53 15.77
N GLU A 187 -8.52 0.82 16.53
CA GLU A 187 -8.71 0.27 17.87
C GLU A 187 -8.96 -1.25 17.86
N ASN A 188 -8.73 -1.90 18.99
CA ASN A 188 -9.05 -3.31 19.26
C ASN A 188 -8.26 -4.36 18.47
N VAL A 189 -7.08 -4.02 17.97
CA VAL A 189 -6.17 -4.98 17.35
C VAL A 189 -5.29 -5.62 18.41
N SER A 190 -5.44 -6.93 18.64
CA SER A 190 -4.61 -7.63 19.63
C SER A 190 -3.17 -7.81 19.14
N THR A 191 -2.24 -7.29 19.93
CA THR A 191 -0.79 -7.45 19.80
C THR A 191 -0.33 -8.75 20.48
N LYS A 192 0.82 -9.28 20.05
CA LYS A 192 1.48 -10.41 20.67
C LYS A 192 2.31 -9.95 21.89
N PRO A 193 2.79 -10.88 22.73
CA PRO A 193 3.73 -10.54 23.82
C PRO A 193 5.03 -9.85 23.36
N ASP A 194 5.41 -9.98 22.09
CA ASP A 194 6.57 -9.32 21.49
C ASP A 194 6.24 -7.94 20.88
N GLY A 195 5.01 -7.44 21.09
CA GLY A 195 4.52 -6.18 20.54
C GLY A 195 4.03 -6.25 19.09
N THR A 196 4.19 -7.37 18.38
CA THR A 196 3.83 -7.47 16.95
C THR A 196 2.35 -7.82 16.72
N ILE A 197 1.78 -7.37 15.61
CA ILE A 197 0.41 -7.74 15.20
C ILE A 197 0.43 -8.98 14.30
N ARG A 198 -0.45 -9.96 14.56
CA ARG A 198 -0.61 -11.14 13.70
C ARG A 198 -1.14 -10.76 12.30
N PRO A 199 -0.65 -11.39 11.22
CA PRO A 199 -1.13 -11.14 9.85
C PRO A 199 -2.65 -11.15 9.70
N SER A 200 -3.32 -12.14 10.29
CA SER A 200 -4.78 -12.24 10.23
C SER A 200 -5.51 -11.10 10.95
N HIS A 201 -4.92 -10.55 12.02
CA HIS A 201 -5.50 -9.40 12.72
C HIS A 201 -5.31 -8.11 11.94
N GLN A 202 -4.19 -7.96 11.22
CA GLN A 202 -3.97 -6.81 10.32
C GLN A 202 -5.02 -6.77 9.21
N VAL A 203 -5.28 -7.91 8.54
CA VAL A 203 -6.35 -8.01 7.54
C VAL A 203 -7.72 -7.74 8.16
N GLY A 204 -7.99 -8.31 9.33
CA GLY A 204 -9.25 -8.07 10.04
C GLY A 204 -9.48 -6.60 10.40
N ALA A 205 -8.40 -5.82 10.53
CA ALA A 205 -8.40 -4.39 10.78
C ALA A 205 -8.43 -3.52 9.51
N GLY A 206 -8.48 -4.13 8.33
CA GLY A 206 -8.59 -3.41 7.06
C GLY A 206 -7.26 -3.14 6.33
N VAL A 207 -6.15 -3.73 6.78
CA VAL A 207 -4.89 -3.74 6.00
C VAL A 207 -5.06 -4.68 4.82
N ALA A 208 -4.74 -4.21 3.61
CA ALA A 208 -4.82 -5.04 2.41
C ALA A 208 -3.87 -6.24 2.51
N PRO A 209 -4.23 -7.44 1.99
CA PRO A 209 -3.39 -8.63 2.10
C PRO A 209 -1.94 -8.43 1.67
N GLU A 210 -1.72 -7.74 0.56
CA GLU A 210 -0.41 -7.39 -0.01
C GLU A 210 0.40 -6.43 0.86
N ASP A 211 -0.27 -5.68 1.72
CA ASP A 211 0.33 -4.65 2.58
C ASP A 211 0.66 -5.20 3.99
N VAL A 212 0.21 -6.41 4.34
CA VAL A 212 0.41 -7.04 5.66
C VAL A 212 1.88 -7.20 6.04
N MET A 213 2.28 -6.59 7.16
CA MET A 213 3.66 -6.60 7.65
C MET A 213 3.99 -7.90 8.39
N CYS A 214 5.08 -8.56 7.97
CA CYS A 214 5.64 -9.72 8.64
C CYS A 214 6.74 -9.35 9.64
N PRO A 215 7.00 -10.17 10.66
CA PRO A 215 8.23 -10.06 11.46
C PRO A 215 9.45 -10.03 10.55
N SER A 216 10.52 -9.34 10.95
CA SER A 216 11.71 -9.11 10.11
C SER A 216 12.41 -10.37 9.61
N SER A 217 12.19 -11.52 10.26
CA SER A 217 12.74 -12.82 9.86
C SER A 217 11.86 -13.62 8.89
N LEU A 218 10.70 -13.10 8.51
CA LEU A 218 9.70 -13.79 7.68
C LEU A 218 9.28 -12.93 6.49
N GLU A 219 9.03 -13.57 5.36
CA GLU A 219 8.50 -12.92 4.17
C GLU A 219 6.99 -13.09 4.08
N LEU A 220 6.34 -12.08 3.50
CA LEU A 220 4.91 -12.13 3.20
C LEU A 220 4.70 -12.99 1.95
N ILE A 221 3.82 -13.98 2.06
CA ILE A 221 3.30 -14.73 0.93
C ILE A 221 1.78 -14.65 0.91
N LEU A 222 1.23 -14.57 -0.30
CA LEU A 222 -0.20 -14.70 -0.52
C LEU A 222 -0.47 -16.10 -1.04
N ASN A 223 -1.39 -16.83 -0.40
CA ASN A 223 -1.84 -18.08 -0.98
C ASN A 223 -2.67 -17.82 -2.25
N PRO A 224 -3.03 -18.86 -3.04
CA PRO A 224 -3.84 -18.69 -4.25
C PRO A 224 -5.23 -18.07 -4.03
N LYS A 225 -5.70 -17.99 -2.78
CA LYS A 225 -6.96 -17.34 -2.40
C LYS A 225 -6.76 -15.89 -1.92
N GLY A 226 -5.56 -15.33 -2.08
CA GLY A 226 -5.20 -13.97 -1.63
C GLY A 226 -5.05 -13.82 -0.12
N LYS A 227 -5.01 -14.90 0.66
CA LYS A 227 -4.85 -14.83 2.12
C LYS A 227 -3.36 -14.70 2.48
N PRO A 228 -2.97 -13.73 3.32
CA PRO A 228 -1.59 -13.50 3.67
C PRO A 228 -1.07 -14.45 4.75
N TYR A 229 0.17 -14.88 4.59
CA TYR A 229 0.94 -15.64 5.56
C TYR A 229 2.35 -15.07 5.66
N CYS A 230 2.99 -15.23 6.82
CA CYS A 230 4.41 -14.96 6.99
C CYS A 230 5.15 -16.28 7.08
N ALA A 231 6.15 -16.49 6.23
CA ALA A 231 6.89 -17.73 6.12
C ALA A 231 8.39 -17.47 6.00
N THR A 232 9.21 -18.44 6.41
CA THR A 232 10.64 -18.44 6.10
C THR A 232 10.83 -18.82 4.63
N GLU A 233 11.95 -18.43 4.02
CA GLU A 233 12.31 -18.81 2.65
C GLU A 233 12.15 -20.32 2.39
N ALA A 234 12.67 -21.17 3.29
CA ALA A 234 12.53 -22.62 3.18
C ALA A 234 11.06 -23.12 3.20
N ALA A 235 10.18 -22.44 3.94
CA ALA A 235 8.76 -22.76 3.95
C ALA A 235 8.06 -22.29 2.66
N ILE A 236 8.52 -21.19 2.07
CA ILE A 236 8.00 -20.67 0.79
C ILE A 236 8.29 -21.67 -0.33
N GLU A 237 9.53 -22.17 -0.43
CA GLU A 237 9.89 -23.20 -1.41
C GLU A 237 9.04 -24.48 -1.29
N PHE A 238 8.64 -24.83 -0.07
CA PHE A 238 7.72 -25.94 0.16
C PHE A 238 6.29 -25.60 -0.29
N LEU A 239 5.77 -24.45 0.10
CA LEU A 239 4.40 -24.02 -0.22
C LEU A 239 4.20 -23.83 -1.73
N ASP A 240 5.17 -23.28 -2.44
CA ASP A 240 5.12 -23.12 -3.89
C ASP A 240 4.95 -24.47 -4.60
N ARG A 241 5.66 -25.51 -4.15
CA ARG A 241 5.51 -26.89 -4.67
C ARG A 241 4.15 -27.52 -4.35
N VAL A 242 3.51 -27.12 -3.25
CA VAL A 242 2.22 -27.67 -2.84
C VAL A 242 1.06 -26.94 -3.54
N TRP A 243 1.17 -25.62 -3.72
CA TRP A 243 0.11 -24.82 -4.32
C TRP A 243 0.08 -24.88 -5.85
N ASN A 244 1.22 -25.18 -6.49
CA ASN A 244 1.32 -25.29 -7.95
C ASN A 244 1.14 -26.72 -8.49
N ARG A 245 0.66 -27.66 -7.67
CA ARG A 245 0.29 -29.03 -8.09
C ARG A 245 -1.22 -29.20 -8.12
#